data_AF-A0A8S9DWI4-F1
#
_entry.id   AF-A0A8S9DWI4-F1
#
_cell.length_a   1.000
_cell.length_b   1.000
_cell.length_c   1.000
_cell.angle_alpha   90.00
_cell.angle_beta   90.00
_cell.angle_gamma   90.00
#
_symmetry.space_group_name_H-M   'P 1'
#
loop_
_entity.id
_entity.type
_entity.pdbx_description
1 polymer ?
#
loop_
_entity_poly.entity_id
_entity_poly.type
_entity_poly.pdbx_seq_one_letter_code
_entity_poly.pdbx_strand_id
1 'polypeptide(L)'
;MMPSFLADYPFAQRLYPGALSVLAHLRRWGPTVILTDGDVVFQPRKVQRSGLWDAVDGRVLIYLHKEQMLEAVEQCYPARHYVMVDDKRRIPAAMKQGWGDRLTTVFPRQGHYALDAANIAACPSADITIERIGALTDVDFSTLRGTPKAG
;
A
#
# COMPACT_ATOMS: atom_id res chain seq x y z
N MET A 1 -29.51 -11.64 -4.30
CA MET A 1 -28.93 -12.39 -3.17
C MET A 1 -27.39 -12.38 -3.16
N MET A 2 -26.73 -11.33 -3.70
CA MET A 2 -25.26 -11.19 -3.77
C MET A 2 -24.65 -10.01 -2.97
N PRO A 3 -25.37 -8.91 -2.65
CA PRO A 3 -24.77 -7.83 -1.84
C PRO A 3 -24.51 -8.22 -0.39
N SER A 4 -25.34 -9.11 0.19
CA SER A 4 -25.21 -9.54 1.59
C SER A 4 -23.95 -10.38 1.84
N PHE A 5 -23.50 -11.16 0.85
CA PHE A 5 -22.33 -12.02 1.02
C PHE A 5 -21.05 -11.20 1.30
N LEU A 6 -20.76 -10.19 0.48
CA LEU A 6 -19.61 -9.31 0.71
C LEU A 6 -19.81 -8.40 1.93
N ALA A 7 -21.05 -8.04 2.22
CA ALA A 7 -21.37 -7.24 3.39
C ALA A 7 -21.00 -7.94 4.70
N ASP A 8 -21.17 -9.27 4.77
CA ASP A 8 -20.95 -10.12 5.95
C ASP A 8 -19.72 -11.03 5.89
N TYR A 9 -18.92 -10.87 4.85
CA TYR A 9 -17.72 -11.65 4.67
C TYR A 9 -16.71 -11.42 5.83
N PRO A 10 -16.09 -12.48 6.38
CA PRO A 10 -15.18 -12.37 7.53
C PRO A 10 -13.79 -11.88 7.10
N PHE A 11 -13.69 -10.61 6.69
CA PHE A 11 -12.46 -10.04 6.15
C PHE A 11 -11.27 -10.09 7.13
N ALA A 12 -11.51 -10.00 8.45
CA ALA A 12 -10.47 -10.13 9.46
C ALA A 12 -9.74 -11.49 9.38
N GLN A 13 -10.43 -12.56 8.97
CA GLN A 13 -9.85 -13.90 8.81
C GLN A 13 -9.05 -14.04 7.50
N ARG A 14 -9.04 -13.04 6.63
CA ARG A 14 -8.28 -13.03 5.37
C ARG A 14 -7.03 -12.16 5.41
N LEU A 15 -6.73 -11.57 6.56
CA LEU A 15 -5.47 -10.87 6.74
C LEU A 15 -4.30 -11.85 6.58
N TYR A 16 -3.26 -11.40 5.88
CA TYR A 16 -2.02 -12.16 5.84
C TYR A 16 -1.41 -12.26 7.24
N PRO A 17 -0.75 -13.39 7.58
CA PRO A 17 -0.04 -13.53 8.84
C PRO A 17 0.93 -12.38 9.08
N GLY A 18 0.82 -11.73 10.24
CA GLY A 18 1.66 -10.62 10.64
C GLY A 18 1.32 -9.25 10.02
N ALA A 19 0.27 -9.13 9.18
CA ALA A 19 -0.07 -7.86 8.53
C ALA A 19 -0.30 -6.70 9.51
N LEU A 20 -1.04 -6.94 10.60
CA LEU A 20 -1.26 -5.91 11.63
C LEU A 20 0.01 -5.60 12.41
N SER A 21 0.83 -6.61 12.71
CA SER A 21 2.12 -6.44 13.39
C SER A 21 3.09 -5.62 12.55
N VAL A 22 3.10 -5.82 11.22
CA VAL A 22 3.88 -5.01 10.27
C VAL A 22 3.45 -3.56 10.32
N LEU A 23 2.13 -3.27 10.26
CA LEU A 23 1.64 -1.89 10.37
C LEU A 23 2.07 -1.24 11.69
N ALA A 24 1.93 -1.95 12.81
CA ALA A 24 2.36 -1.45 14.11
C ALA A 24 3.88 -1.21 14.17
N HIS A 25 4.67 -2.10 13.59
CA HIS A 25 6.12 -2.01 13.54
C HIS A 25 6.60 -0.85 12.65
N LEU A 26 5.95 -0.64 11.49
CA LEU A 26 6.28 0.41 10.54
C LEU A 26 6.02 1.83 11.06
N ARG A 27 5.14 1.98 12.05
CA ARG A 27 4.88 3.27 12.73
C ARG A 27 6.12 3.90 13.36
N ARG A 28 7.18 3.11 13.60
CA ARG A 28 8.46 3.59 14.14
C ARG A 28 9.24 4.46 13.16
N TRP A 29 8.97 4.35 11.86
CA TRP A 29 9.60 5.15 10.80
C TRP A 29 8.70 6.24 10.23
N GLY A 30 7.37 6.13 10.41
CA GLY A 30 6.42 7.16 9.99
C GLY A 30 4.97 6.69 10.00
N PRO A 31 4.01 7.57 9.65
CA PRO A 31 2.60 7.21 9.58
C PRO A 31 2.34 6.08 8.58
N THR A 32 1.59 5.06 9.02
CA THR A 32 1.08 4.01 8.12
C THR A 32 -0.27 4.43 7.55
N VAL A 33 -0.44 4.32 6.23
CA VAL A 33 -1.64 4.75 5.50
C VAL A 33 -2.07 3.65 4.54
N ILE A 34 -3.37 3.41 4.45
CA ILE A 34 -3.94 2.52 3.41
C ILE A 34 -4.34 3.38 2.23
N LEU A 35 -3.66 3.17 1.10
CA LEU A 35 -3.99 3.78 -0.19
C LEU A 35 -4.50 2.68 -1.13
N THR A 36 -5.79 2.73 -1.47
CA THR A 36 -6.44 1.62 -2.19
C THR A 36 -7.37 2.10 -3.29
N ASP A 37 -7.39 1.36 -4.40
CA ASP A 37 -8.45 1.52 -5.39
C ASP A 37 -9.70 0.81 -4.89
N GLY A 38 -10.86 1.42 -5.10
CA GLY A 38 -12.11 0.73 -4.87
C GLY A 38 -13.35 1.62 -5.00
N ASP A 39 -14.49 0.96 -4.92
CA ASP A 39 -15.79 1.62 -4.94
C ASP A 39 -16.11 2.29 -3.60
N VAL A 40 -17.19 3.07 -3.57
CA VAL A 40 -17.60 3.84 -2.40
C VAL A 40 -18.33 3.02 -1.31
N VAL A 41 -18.63 1.74 -1.54
CA VAL A 41 -19.43 0.91 -0.63
C VAL A 41 -18.63 -0.26 -0.07
N PHE A 42 -18.12 -1.14 -0.93
CA PHE A 42 -17.51 -2.41 -0.53
C PHE A 42 -16.06 -2.23 -0.10
N GLN A 43 -15.29 -1.37 -0.77
CA GLN A 43 -13.90 -1.13 -0.38
C GLN A 43 -13.77 -0.53 1.04
N PRO A 44 -14.50 0.55 1.42
CA PRO A 44 -14.47 1.06 2.79
C PRO A 44 -14.88 -0.02 3.80
N ARG A 45 -15.97 -0.74 3.53
CA ARG A 45 -16.48 -1.78 4.43
C ARG A 45 -15.50 -2.93 4.62
N LYS A 46 -14.77 -3.32 3.57
CA LYS A 46 -13.71 -4.35 3.64
C LYS A 46 -12.54 -3.89 4.51
N VAL A 47 -12.08 -2.64 4.34
CA VAL A 47 -10.98 -2.09 5.16
C VAL A 47 -11.41 -1.95 6.63
N GLN A 48 -12.65 -1.55 6.90
CA GLN A 48 -13.23 -1.50 8.24
C GLN A 48 -13.38 -2.89 8.86
N ARG A 49 -14.09 -3.81 8.21
CA ARG A 49 -14.38 -5.16 8.76
C ARG A 49 -13.17 -6.08 8.84
N SER A 50 -12.06 -5.73 8.20
CA SER A 50 -10.78 -6.43 8.39
C SER A 50 -10.03 -5.97 9.63
N GLY A 51 -10.41 -4.85 10.25
CA GLY A 51 -9.66 -4.21 11.33
C GLY A 51 -8.47 -3.37 10.82
N LEU A 52 -8.25 -3.31 9.51
CA LEU A 52 -7.18 -2.52 8.91
C LEU A 52 -7.39 -1.02 9.08
N TRP A 53 -8.65 -0.56 9.06
CA TRP A 53 -9.01 0.84 9.29
C TRP A 53 -8.48 1.34 10.64
N ASP A 54 -8.76 0.60 11.71
CA ASP A 54 -8.31 0.93 13.07
C ASP A 54 -6.80 0.74 13.22
N ALA A 55 -6.22 -0.26 12.57
CA ALA A 55 -4.78 -0.52 12.58
C ALA A 55 -3.94 0.60 11.95
N VAL A 56 -4.56 1.50 11.18
CA VAL A 56 -3.94 2.72 10.66
C VAL A 56 -4.57 3.99 11.23
N ASP A 57 -5.28 3.90 12.36
CA ASP A 57 -5.98 5.00 13.04
C ASP A 57 -6.85 5.85 12.08
N GLY A 58 -7.56 5.18 11.16
CA GLY A 58 -8.43 5.80 10.18
C GLY A 58 -7.72 6.48 9.00
N ARG A 59 -6.39 6.36 8.88
CA ARG A 59 -5.62 6.86 7.73
C ARG A 59 -5.83 6.00 6.49
N VAL A 60 -7.01 6.12 5.89
CA VAL A 60 -7.44 5.35 4.71
C VAL A 60 -7.85 6.32 3.60
N LEU A 61 -7.23 6.18 2.43
CA LEU A 61 -7.56 6.89 1.20
C LEU A 61 -8.04 5.89 0.15
N ILE A 62 -9.24 6.13 -0.39
CA ILE A 62 -9.88 5.26 -1.38
C ILE A 62 -10.17 6.08 -2.64
N TYR A 63 -9.64 5.63 -3.77
CA TYR A 63 -9.79 6.31 -5.06
C TYR A 63 -10.21 5.33 -6.16
N LEU A 64 -10.54 5.85 -7.35
CA LEU A 64 -10.72 5.01 -8.55
C LEU A 64 -9.38 4.61 -9.17
N HIS A 65 -8.42 5.55 -9.21
CA HIS A 65 -7.07 5.38 -9.73
C HIS A 65 -6.07 6.10 -8.80
N LYS A 66 -5.67 5.43 -7.71
CA LYS A 66 -4.81 6.00 -6.67
C LYS A 66 -3.46 6.50 -7.19
N GLU A 67 -2.93 5.90 -8.24
CA GLU A 67 -1.66 6.27 -8.86
C GLU A 67 -1.70 7.67 -9.49
N GLN A 68 -2.89 8.21 -9.76
CA GLN A 68 -3.11 9.55 -10.31
C GLN A 68 -3.35 10.60 -9.22
N MET A 69 -3.49 10.20 -7.96
CA MET A 69 -3.89 11.06 -6.84
C MET A 69 -2.70 11.47 -5.96
N LEU A 70 -1.49 11.49 -6.50
CA LEU A 70 -0.25 11.75 -5.73
C LEU A 70 -0.28 13.09 -4.99
N GLU A 71 -0.81 14.14 -5.61
CA GLU A 71 -0.93 15.46 -4.98
C GLU A 71 -1.86 15.42 -3.76
N ALA A 72 -3.03 14.79 -3.90
CA ALA A 72 -3.98 14.63 -2.79
C ALA A 72 -3.37 13.80 -1.64
N VAL A 73 -2.61 12.74 -1.97
CA VAL A 73 -1.89 11.94 -0.97
C VAL A 73 -0.85 12.81 -0.24
N GLU A 74 -0.08 13.62 -0.97
CA GLU A 74 0.95 14.50 -0.40
C GLU A 74 0.34 15.63 0.45
N GLN A 75 -0.85 16.14 0.08
CA GLN A 75 -1.59 17.12 0.89
C GLN A 75 -2.10 16.52 2.21
N CYS A 76 -2.62 15.29 2.18
CA CYS A 76 -3.09 14.61 3.39
C CYS A 76 -1.93 14.14 4.29
N TYR A 77 -0.85 13.67 3.69
CA TYR A 77 0.28 13.04 4.40
C TYR A 77 1.62 13.55 3.86
N PRO A 78 2.00 14.82 4.16
CA PRO A 78 3.23 15.39 3.65
C PRO A 78 4.45 14.65 4.21
N ALA A 79 5.29 14.12 3.33
CA ALA A 79 6.53 13.46 3.70
C ALA A 79 7.68 13.80 2.75
N ARG A 80 8.92 13.74 3.27
CA ARG A 80 10.12 13.87 2.45
C ARG A 80 10.30 12.66 1.54
N HIS A 81 9.94 11.48 2.04
CA HIS A 81 10.08 10.19 1.37
C HIS A 81 8.84 9.33 1.65
N TYR A 82 8.40 8.57 0.65
CA TYR A 82 7.28 7.65 0.72
C TYR A 82 7.76 6.23 0.48
N VAL A 83 7.07 5.26 1.08
CA VAL A 83 7.23 3.84 0.79
C VAL A 83 5.87 3.31 0.31
N MET A 84 5.81 2.78 -0.91
CA MET A 84 4.59 2.19 -1.46
C MET A 84 4.74 0.68 -1.56
N VAL A 85 3.86 -0.05 -0.87
CA VAL A 85 3.78 -1.51 -0.90
C VAL A 85 2.56 -1.91 -1.74
N ASP A 86 2.78 -2.58 -2.87
CA ASP A 86 1.69 -2.97 -3.78
C ASP A 86 2.06 -4.22 -4.60
N ASP A 87 1.10 -5.14 -4.80
CA ASP A 87 1.28 -6.36 -5.59
C ASP A 87 1.11 -6.12 -7.12
N LYS A 88 0.55 -4.97 -7.52
CA LYS A 88 0.47 -4.55 -8.92
C LYS A 88 1.64 -3.64 -9.24
N ARG A 89 2.69 -4.17 -9.87
CA ARG A 89 3.93 -3.41 -10.16
C ARG A 89 3.68 -2.14 -10.98
N ARG A 90 2.65 -2.14 -11.82
CA ARG A 90 2.22 -0.95 -12.59
C ARG A 90 1.90 0.25 -11.70
N ILE A 91 1.36 0.03 -10.49
CA ILE A 91 0.93 1.10 -9.60
C ILE A 91 2.16 1.82 -9.04
N PRO A 92 3.09 1.19 -8.30
CA PRO A 92 4.28 1.87 -7.83
C PRO A 92 5.15 2.40 -8.97
N ALA A 93 5.21 1.70 -10.12
CA ALA A 93 5.95 2.19 -11.29
C ALA A 93 5.38 3.52 -11.82
N ALA A 94 4.05 3.65 -11.91
CA ALA A 94 3.40 4.90 -12.28
C ALA A 94 3.61 5.99 -11.23
N MET A 95 3.49 5.65 -9.94
CA MET A 95 3.73 6.61 -8.85
C MET A 95 5.19 7.10 -8.84
N LYS A 96 6.15 6.23 -9.15
CA LYS A 96 7.58 6.56 -9.26
C LYS A 96 7.86 7.55 -10.39
N GLN A 97 7.05 7.60 -11.46
CA GLN A 97 7.19 8.64 -12.48
C GLN A 97 6.88 10.04 -11.93
N GLY A 98 5.97 10.16 -10.95
CA GLY A 98 5.61 11.44 -10.32
C GLY A 98 6.51 11.83 -9.16
N TRP A 99 6.89 10.89 -8.29
CA TRP A 99 7.70 11.16 -7.09
C TRP A 99 9.19 10.86 -7.24
N GLY A 100 9.61 10.12 -8.26
CA GLY A 100 11.01 9.81 -8.53
C GLY A 100 11.70 9.18 -7.32
N ASP A 101 12.83 9.76 -6.92
CA ASP A 101 13.66 9.30 -5.81
C ASP A 101 12.99 9.47 -4.44
N ARG A 102 11.90 10.24 -4.33
CA ARG A 102 11.13 10.38 -3.09
C ARG A 102 10.24 9.18 -2.78
N LEU A 103 10.20 8.16 -3.65
CA LEU A 103 9.39 6.97 -3.45
C LEU A 103 10.26 5.72 -3.45
N THR A 104 10.21 4.91 -2.40
CA THR A 104 10.68 3.52 -2.43
C THR A 104 9.50 2.60 -2.70
N THR A 105 9.64 1.74 -3.68
CA THR A 105 8.63 0.78 -4.11
C THR A 105 8.95 -0.60 -3.56
N VAL A 106 7.97 -1.22 -2.91
CA VAL A 106 8.08 -2.57 -2.34
C VAL A 106 7.07 -3.46 -3.03
N PHE A 107 7.55 -4.54 -3.64
CA PHE A 107 6.73 -5.57 -4.25
C PHE A 107 6.67 -6.81 -3.35
N PRO A 108 5.55 -7.08 -2.65
CA PRO A 108 5.32 -8.36 -2.03
C PRO A 108 4.91 -9.39 -3.08
N ARG A 109 5.53 -10.57 -3.08
CA ARG A 109 5.12 -11.73 -3.89
C ARG A 109 3.88 -12.42 -3.30
N GLN A 110 2.85 -11.63 -3.01
CA GLN A 110 1.56 -12.08 -2.51
C GLN A 110 0.43 -11.52 -3.36
N GLY A 111 -0.71 -12.21 -3.35
CA GLY A 111 -1.88 -11.80 -4.12
C GLY A 111 -1.89 -12.38 -5.52
N HIS A 112 -2.95 -12.07 -6.26
CA HIS A 112 -3.21 -12.65 -7.56
C HIS A 112 -2.20 -12.21 -8.63
N TYR A 113 -1.57 -11.06 -8.44
CA TYR A 113 -0.63 -10.46 -9.39
C TYR A 113 0.84 -10.89 -9.19
N ALA A 114 1.14 -11.60 -8.11
CA ALA A 114 2.51 -11.97 -7.75
C ALA A 114 3.19 -12.91 -8.77
N LEU A 115 2.41 -13.73 -9.46
CA LEU A 115 2.88 -14.70 -10.48
C LEU A 115 2.46 -14.32 -11.90
N ASP A 116 1.82 -13.16 -12.07
CA ASP A 116 1.38 -12.70 -13.38
C ASP A 116 2.59 -12.23 -14.20
N ALA A 117 2.96 -13.01 -15.21
CA ALA A 117 4.08 -12.72 -16.08
C ALA A 117 3.92 -11.37 -16.81
N ALA A 118 2.69 -10.96 -17.13
CA ALA A 118 2.44 -9.65 -17.72
C ALA A 118 2.71 -8.52 -16.73
N ASN A 119 2.26 -8.67 -15.47
CA ASN A 119 2.56 -7.72 -14.38
C ASN A 119 4.08 -7.63 -14.10
N ILE A 120 4.80 -8.75 -14.18
CA ILE A 120 6.25 -8.80 -13.95
C ILE A 120 7.02 -8.19 -15.13
N ALA A 121 6.67 -8.54 -16.37
CA ALA A 121 7.43 -8.11 -17.55
C ALA A 121 7.16 -6.65 -17.95
N ALA A 122 5.96 -6.12 -17.67
CA ALA A 122 5.54 -4.81 -18.18
C ALA A 122 6.17 -3.61 -17.44
N CYS A 123 6.78 -3.81 -16.27
CA CYS A 123 7.24 -2.72 -15.42
C CYS A 123 8.65 -2.99 -14.87
N PRO A 124 9.44 -1.92 -14.61
CA PRO A 124 10.72 -2.03 -13.93
C PRO A 124 10.60 -2.77 -12.60
N SER A 125 11.72 -3.32 -12.13
CA SER A 125 11.74 -3.93 -10.81
C SER A 125 11.47 -2.91 -9.71
N ALA A 126 10.63 -3.30 -8.75
CA ALA A 126 10.50 -2.55 -7.51
C ALA A 126 11.85 -2.47 -6.80
N ASP A 127 12.07 -1.39 -6.06
CA ASP A 127 13.33 -1.15 -5.33
C ASP A 127 13.59 -2.26 -4.30
N ILE A 128 12.52 -2.79 -3.70
CA ILE A 128 12.57 -3.90 -2.74
C ILE A 128 11.55 -4.95 -3.16
N THR A 129 11.93 -6.23 -3.13
CA THR A 129 11.02 -7.36 -3.31
C THR A 129 11.05 -8.24 -2.08
N ILE A 130 9.87 -8.62 -1.57
CA ILE A 130 9.72 -9.48 -0.39
C ILE A 130 8.80 -10.65 -0.70
N GLU A 131 9.02 -11.81 -0.09
CA GLU A 131 8.16 -12.98 -0.30
C GLU A 131 6.80 -12.84 0.38
N ARG A 132 6.75 -12.13 1.51
CA ARG A 132 5.54 -11.93 2.32
C ARG A 132 5.60 -10.59 3.05
N ILE A 133 4.43 -10.00 3.30
CA ILE A 133 4.29 -8.71 3.98
C ILE A 133 4.97 -8.71 5.34
N GLY A 134 4.95 -9.85 6.05
CA GLY A 134 5.64 -10.04 7.33
C GLY A 134 7.14 -9.74 7.28
N ALA A 135 7.80 -9.93 6.12
CA ALA A 135 9.22 -9.66 5.97
C ALA A 135 9.57 -8.15 5.99
N LEU A 136 8.58 -7.26 5.90
CA LEU A 136 8.80 -5.82 6.07
C LEU A 136 9.37 -5.45 7.44
N THR A 137 9.22 -6.30 8.45
CA THR A 137 9.83 -6.05 9.77
C THR A 137 11.36 -6.16 9.76
N ASP A 138 11.90 -6.83 8.75
CA ASP A 138 13.33 -7.10 8.63
C ASP A 138 14.02 -6.08 7.70
N VAL A 139 13.24 -5.19 7.07
CA VAL A 139 13.73 -4.13 6.19
C VAL A 139 14.03 -2.88 7.00
N ASP A 140 15.25 -2.38 6.91
CA ASP A 140 15.63 -1.12 7.53
C ASP A 140 15.32 0.07 6.61
N PHE A 141 14.38 0.91 7.05
CA PHE A 141 13.99 2.15 6.37
C PHE A 141 14.71 3.40 6.90
N SER A 142 15.62 3.26 7.88
CA SER A 142 16.32 4.40 8.50
C SER A 142 17.18 5.21 7.53
N THR A 143 17.62 4.58 6.43
CA THR A 143 18.52 5.15 5.43
C THR A 143 17.80 5.82 4.28
N LEU A 144 16.46 5.72 4.19
CA LEU A 144 15.68 6.35 3.12
C LEU A 144 15.73 7.88 3.26
N ARG A 145 16.56 8.51 2.42
CA ARG A 145 16.66 9.97 2.31
C ARG A 145 15.86 10.44 1.10
N GLY A 146 14.77 11.17 1.35
CA GLY A 146 14.10 11.93 0.30
C GLY A 146 14.82 13.26 0.04
N THR A 147 14.97 13.63 -1.22
CA THR A 147 15.37 15.00 -1.59
C THR A 147 14.18 15.94 -1.37
N PRO A 148 14.35 17.10 -0.70
CA PRO A 148 13.30 18.10 -0.63
C PRO A 148 12.93 18.55 -2.06
N LYS A 149 11.64 18.68 -2.35
CA LYS A 149 11.18 19.31 -3.60
C LYS A 149 11.71 20.76 -3.59
N ALA A 150 12.47 21.15 -4.61
CA ALA A 150 12.77 22.56 -4.83
C ALA A 150 11.42 23.28 -5.04
N GLY A 151 11.19 24.32 -4.24
CA GLY A 151 9.97 25.13 -4.29
C GLY A 151 9.83 25.90 -5.58
#